data_AF-A0A0Q7FGG8-F1
#
_entry.id   AF-A0A0Q7FGG8-F1
#
_cell.length_a   1.000
_cell.length_b   1.000
_cell.length_c   1.000
_cell.angle_alpha   90.00
_cell.angle_beta   90.00
_cell.angle_gamma   90.00
#
_symmetry.space_group_name_H-M   'P 1'
#
loop_
_entity.id
_entity.type
_entity.pdbx_description
1 polymer ?
#
loop_
_entity_poly.entity_id
_entity_poly.type
_entity_poly.pdbx_seq_one_letter_code
_entity_poly.pdbx_strand_id
1 'polypeptide(L)'
;MEKIKLRALKVSQPLGDFFVISVKASILKKISFSEPLTYLTEDGVLKGSQRPINEKRLNEIGKYIDTAEMTFPNSIILSVNNNEDGSIIENTENRWELINENNEYFLEFPPDIKSASIIDGQHRLKGFDYINDESRLDMELLCSIFFDLPNPYQAYLFATINGNQKKVDKSLALEQFGYFIENESNESWTPEKLAANIARKLNFDKASPLYSLIKLAPIYNNDDFIQLNKANWLISTSAMIEGILSLFTSNYKRDRIEMMNKKIFYGRDRKMLKNLKDSSPLRDEFLNYKDDYIENVISTFFKIVNEKIWLKVDNSSHLKKTIGIQVLFDLLKESLKKNKVLNPSIIDSISNVDFSDNYFQASGVGKTRIRNIIFILNKLKSIDQIENESDKVAILRLIK
;
A
#
# COMPACT_ATOMS: atom_id res chain seq x y z
N MET A 1 15.74 -23.90 -35.88
CA MET A 1 15.79 -23.79 -34.40
C MET A 1 14.57 -24.47 -33.82
N GLU A 2 14.66 -25.09 -32.65
CA GLU A 2 13.49 -25.68 -31.98
C GLU A 2 12.61 -24.55 -31.46
N LYS A 3 11.38 -24.43 -32.00
CA LYS A 3 10.41 -23.43 -31.56
C LYS A 3 9.68 -23.95 -30.32
N ILE A 4 9.28 -23.05 -29.42
CA ILE A 4 8.39 -23.36 -28.31
C ILE A 4 6.96 -23.37 -28.84
N LYS A 5 6.19 -24.41 -28.51
CA LYS A 5 4.75 -24.51 -28.80
C LYS A 5 3.94 -24.54 -27.50
N LEU A 6 3.02 -23.59 -27.32
CA LEU A 6 2.16 -23.49 -26.14
C LEU A 6 0.69 -23.45 -26.54
N ARG A 7 -0.16 -24.11 -25.75
CA ARG A 7 -1.61 -24.04 -25.94
C ARG A 7 -2.12 -22.63 -25.63
N ALA A 8 -3.06 -22.16 -26.43
CA ALA A 8 -3.60 -20.82 -26.35
C ALA A 8 -5.13 -20.81 -26.35
N LEU A 9 -5.70 -19.83 -25.64
CA LEU A 9 -7.13 -19.55 -25.66
C LEU A 9 -7.38 -18.30 -26.51
N LYS A 10 -8.19 -18.42 -27.56
CA LYS A 10 -8.63 -17.28 -28.36
C LYS A 10 -9.68 -16.46 -27.58
N VAL A 11 -9.51 -15.14 -27.55
CA VAL A 11 -10.47 -14.20 -26.98
C VAL A 11 -10.80 -13.12 -28.01
N SER A 12 -12.08 -12.96 -28.32
CA SER A 12 -12.57 -11.97 -29.29
C SER A 12 -13.22 -10.78 -28.59
N GLN A 13 -12.73 -9.58 -28.86
CA GLN A 13 -13.23 -8.32 -28.31
C GLN A 13 -13.31 -7.24 -29.40
N PRO A 14 -14.03 -6.11 -29.19
CA PRO A 14 -14.23 -5.10 -30.23
C PRO A 14 -12.95 -4.47 -30.79
N LEU A 15 -11.88 -4.37 -29.98
CA LEU A 15 -10.59 -3.86 -30.45
C LEU A 15 -9.89 -4.84 -31.40
N GLY A 16 -10.14 -6.15 -31.22
CA GLY A 16 -9.50 -7.21 -31.96
C GLY A 16 -9.47 -8.53 -31.19
N ASP A 17 -9.09 -9.58 -31.91
CA ASP A 17 -8.79 -10.89 -31.32
C ASP A 17 -7.42 -10.87 -30.64
N PHE A 18 -7.31 -11.54 -29.51
CA PHE A 18 -6.03 -11.82 -28.85
C PHE A 18 -6.03 -13.23 -28.28
N PHE A 19 -4.84 -13.69 -27.88
CA PHE A 19 -4.64 -15.05 -27.38
C PHE A 19 -4.09 -15.05 -25.96
N VAL A 20 -4.57 -15.96 -25.13
CA VAL A 20 -4.13 -16.09 -23.74
C VAL A 20 -3.28 -17.35 -23.59
N ILE A 21 -2.08 -17.20 -23.05
CA ILE A 21 -1.14 -18.29 -22.78
C ILE A 21 -0.55 -18.19 -21.37
N SER A 22 0.01 -19.30 -20.89
CA SER A 22 0.86 -19.35 -19.70
C SER A 22 2.31 -19.55 -20.13
N VAL A 23 3.23 -18.67 -19.71
CA VAL A 23 4.65 -18.70 -20.11
C VAL A 23 5.55 -18.57 -18.88
N LYS A 24 6.62 -19.38 -18.81
CA LYS A 24 7.62 -19.23 -17.74
C LYS A 24 8.27 -17.85 -17.77
N ALA A 25 8.50 -17.27 -16.58
CA ALA A 25 9.15 -15.97 -16.44
C ALA A 25 10.54 -15.94 -17.12
N SER A 26 11.33 -17.01 -17.02
CA SER A 26 12.62 -17.17 -17.71
C SER A 26 12.53 -16.99 -19.22
N ILE A 27 11.55 -17.64 -19.86
CA ILE A 27 11.30 -17.58 -21.29
C ILE A 27 10.79 -16.19 -21.66
N LEU A 28 9.80 -15.68 -20.93
CA LEU A 28 9.19 -14.39 -21.21
C LEU A 28 10.23 -13.25 -21.15
N LYS A 29 11.16 -13.28 -20.19
CA LYS A 29 12.25 -12.30 -20.08
C LYS A 29 13.17 -12.29 -21.30
N LYS A 30 13.41 -13.44 -21.93
CA LYS A 30 14.29 -13.55 -23.10
C LYS A 30 13.64 -13.02 -24.37
N ILE A 31 12.35 -13.29 -24.55
CA ILE A 31 11.62 -13.01 -25.80
C ILE A 31 10.94 -11.64 -25.82
N SER A 32 10.92 -10.93 -24.69
CA SER A 32 10.22 -9.66 -24.57
C SER A 32 11.14 -8.47 -24.30
N PHE A 33 10.66 -7.30 -24.71
CA PHE A 33 11.33 -6.02 -24.50
C PHE A 33 10.33 -4.94 -24.08
N SER A 34 10.85 -3.80 -23.68
CA SER A 34 10.08 -2.66 -23.20
C SER A 34 10.60 -1.41 -23.88
N GLU A 35 9.71 -0.61 -24.47
CA GLU A 35 10.09 0.67 -25.09
C GLU A 35 9.94 1.83 -24.08
N PRO A 36 11.04 2.39 -23.54
CA PRO A 36 10.97 3.56 -22.68
C PRO A 36 10.48 4.79 -23.45
N LEU A 37 9.60 5.60 -22.82
CA LEU A 37 9.17 6.88 -23.38
C LEU A 37 10.40 7.82 -23.48
N THR A 38 10.79 8.14 -24.70
CA THR A 38 11.98 8.93 -25.05
C THR A 38 11.60 9.93 -26.12
N TYR A 39 11.99 11.20 -25.95
CA TYR A 39 11.88 12.18 -27.03
C TYR A 39 12.99 11.92 -28.05
N LEU A 40 12.62 11.71 -29.32
CA LEU A 40 13.58 11.52 -30.41
C LEU A 40 14.05 12.84 -31.02
N THR A 41 13.23 13.89 -30.93
CA THR A 41 13.54 15.22 -31.47
C THR A 41 13.09 16.31 -30.49
N GLU A 42 13.74 17.48 -30.55
CA GLU A 42 13.32 18.70 -29.84
C GLU A 42 11.91 19.16 -30.25
N ASP A 43 11.45 18.74 -31.44
CA ASP A 43 10.14 19.05 -32.01
C ASP A 43 8.98 18.22 -31.41
N GLY A 44 9.28 17.36 -30.43
CA GLY A 44 8.26 16.64 -29.66
C GLY A 44 7.87 15.26 -30.17
N VAL A 45 8.65 14.64 -31.07
CA VAL A 45 8.41 13.24 -31.49
C VAL A 45 8.76 12.30 -30.34
N LEU A 46 7.73 11.62 -29.83
CA LEU A 46 7.85 10.62 -28.77
C LEU A 46 8.10 9.23 -29.35
N LYS A 47 9.05 8.48 -28.77
CA LYS A 47 9.24 7.04 -28.96
C LYS A 47 8.98 6.32 -27.64
N GLY A 48 8.36 5.14 -27.67
CA GLY A 48 8.00 4.38 -26.48
C GLY A 48 6.82 4.98 -25.70
N SER A 49 6.39 4.29 -24.66
CA SER A 49 5.15 4.62 -23.91
C SER A 49 5.32 4.62 -22.39
N GLN A 50 6.52 4.29 -21.89
CA GLN A 50 6.71 3.85 -20.50
C GLN A 50 7.53 4.82 -19.62
N ARG A 51 7.26 4.80 -18.30
CA ARG A 51 7.93 5.63 -17.27
C ARG A 51 9.37 5.14 -16.96
N PRO A 52 10.26 6.04 -16.47
CA PRO A 52 11.57 5.65 -15.97
C PRO A 52 11.47 4.62 -14.83
N ILE A 53 12.45 3.72 -14.79
CA ILE A 53 12.51 2.61 -13.84
C ILE A 53 12.69 3.14 -12.42
N ASN A 54 11.88 2.64 -11.49
CA ASN A 54 12.04 2.91 -10.06
C ASN A 54 12.63 1.67 -9.38
N GLU A 55 13.95 1.68 -9.13
CA GLU A 55 14.66 0.54 -8.53
C GLU A 55 14.12 0.13 -7.16
N LYS A 56 13.71 1.10 -6.33
CA LYS A 56 13.11 0.80 -5.02
C LYS A 56 11.84 -0.02 -5.18
N ARG A 57 11.00 0.34 -6.14
CA ARG A 57 9.78 -0.42 -6.48
C ARG A 57 10.12 -1.81 -7.01
N LEU A 58 11.13 -1.95 -7.86
CA LEU A 58 11.53 -3.26 -8.38
C LEU A 58 12.07 -4.18 -7.28
N ASN A 59 12.87 -3.65 -6.35
CA ASN A 59 13.31 -4.38 -5.16
C ASN A 59 12.13 -4.83 -4.27
N GLU A 60 11.11 -3.99 -4.08
CA GLU A 60 9.90 -4.38 -3.35
C GLU A 60 9.13 -5.50 -4.06
N ILE A 61 9.09 -5.49 -5.40
CA ILE A 61 8.47 -6.53 -6.21
C ILE A 61 9.28 -7.84 -6.14
N GLY A 62 10.60 -7.79 -6.28
CA GLY A 62 11.51 -8.94 -6.16
C GLY A 62 11.34 -9.66 -4.82
N LYS A 63 11.34 -8.90 -3.72
CA LYS A 63 11.07 -9.45 -2.39
C LYS A 63 9.69 -10.09 -2.26
N TYR A 64 8.67 -9.52 -2.91
CA TYR A 64 7.36 -10.14 -2.94
C TYR A 64 7.37 -11.45 -3.75
N ILE A 65 8.09 -11.52 -4.87
CA ILE A 65 8.25 -12.74 -5.71
C ILE A 65 8.81 -13.90 -4.90
N ASP A 66 9.79 -13.65 -4.04
CA ASP A 66 10.42 -14.68 -3.22
C ASP A 66 9.50 -15.25 -2.12
N THR A 67 8.36 -14.60 -1.81
CA THR A 67 7.47 -15.06 -0.72
C THR A 67 6.77 -16.38 -1.06
N ALA A 68 6.30 -17.10 -0.03
CA ALA A 68 5.54 -18.34 -0.19
C ALA A 68 4.09 -18.11 -0.68
N GLU A 69 3.61 -16.87 -0.59
CA GLU A 69 2.26 -16.46 -0.98
C GLU A 69 2.22 -15.55 -2.21
N MET A 70 3.33 -15.43 -2.94
CA MET A 70 3.36 -14.69 -4.19
C MET A 70 2.30 -15.20 -5.16
N THR A 71 1.53 -14.26 -5.71
CA THR A 71 0.69 -14.47 -6.90
C THR A 71 0.68 -13.24 -7.82
N PHE A 72 0.70 -13.49 -9.13
CA PHE A 72 0.42 -12.51 -10.18
C PHE A 72 -0.73 -13.03 -11.08
N PRO A 73 -1.99 -12.84 -10.67
CA PRO A 73 -3.14 -13.38 -11.42
C PRO A 73 -3.47 -12.55 -12.66
N ASN A 74 -3.03 -11.30 -12.72
CA ASN A 74 -3.30 -10.42 -13.86
C ASN A 74 -2.34 -10.72 -15.01
N SER A 75 -2.82 -10.62 -16.26
CA SER A 75 -2.00 -10.87 -17.44
C SER A 75 -0.89 -9.84 -17.64
N ILE A 76 0.23 -10.26 -18.23
CA ILE A 76 1.18 -9.39 -18.94
C ILE A 76 0.65 -9.23 -20.37
N ILE A 77 0.60 -8.00 -20.87
CA ILE A 77 0.03 -7.73 -22.20
C ILE A 77 1.16 -7.49 -23.18
N LEU A 78 1.18 -8.25 -24.27
CA LEU A 78 2.24 -8.26 -25.26
C LEU A 78 1.69 -7.96 -26.66
N SER A 79 2.46 -7.19 -27.44
CA SER A 79 2.34 -7.14 -28.90
C SER A 79 3.49 -7.91 -29.51
N VAL A 80 3.20 -8.99 -30.24
CA VAL A 80 4.23 -9.87 -30.83
C VAL A 80 4.52 -9.51 -32.28
N ASN A 81 5.64 -10.02 -32.78
CA ASN A 81 6.19 -9.83 -34.13
C ASN A 81 6.75 -8.43 -34.42
N ASN A 82 7.12 -7.69 -33.37
CA ASN A 82 7.75 -6.38 -33.48
C ASN A 82 9.21 -6.45 -33.06
N ASN A 83 10.08 -5.72 -33.76
CA ASN A 83 11.45 -5.44 -33.34
C ASN A 83 11.47 -4.40 -32.21
N GLU A 84 12.61 -4.27 -31.52
CA GLU A 84 12.80 -3.28 -30.44
C GLU A 84 12.66 -1.81 -30.91
N ASP A 85 12.71 -1.55 -32.23
CA ASP A 85 12.49 -0.25 -32.82
C ASP A 85 11.03 0.03 -33.22
N GLY A 86 10.13 -0.95 -33.03
CA GLY A 86 8.71 -0.89 -33.36
C GLY A 86 8.37 -1.31 -34.79
N SER A 87 9.35 -1.72 -35.60
CA SER A 87 9.10 -2.27 -36.95
C SER A 87 8.62 -3.73 -36.87
N ILE A 88 7.90 -4.19 -37.89
CA ILE A 88 7.48 -5.59 -37.98
C ILE A 88 8.71 -6.45 -38.35
N ILE A 89 8.88 -7.60 -37.71
CA ILE A 89 9.96 -8.55 -38.00
C ILE A 89 9.80 -9.07 -39.42
N GLU A 90 10.74 -8.83 -40.34
CA GLU A 90 10.61 -9.28 -41.74
C GLU A 90 10.80 -10.79 -41.90
N ASN A 91 11.78 -11.38 -41.20
CA ASN A 91 12.05 -12.82 -41.27
C ASN A 91 10.94 -13.62 -40.58
N THR A 92 10.16 -14.38 -41.35
CA THR A 92 9.03 -15.17 -40.84
C THR A 92 9.45 -16.28 -39.88
N GLU A 93 10.65 -16.86 -40.01
CA GLU A 93 11.14 -17.89 -39.07
C GLU A 93 11.32 -17.35 -37.64
N ASN A 94 11.48 -16.04 -37.52
CA ASN A 94 11.66 -15.34 -36.25
C ASN A 94 10.33 -14.86 -35.63
N ARG A 95 9.21 -15.11 -36.30
CA ARG A 95 7.88 -14.66 -35.86
C ARG A 95 7.21 -15.69 -34.96
N TRP A 96 6.29 -15.18 -34.16
CA TRP A 96 5.24 -15.95 -33.54
C TRP A 96 4.22 -16.36 -34.60
N GLU A 97 3.77 -17.59 -34.51
CA GLU A 97 2.80 -18.19 -35.42
C GLU A 97 1.61 -18.74 -34.61
N LEU A 98 0.41 -18.54 -35.15
CA LEU A 98 -0.81 -19.15 -34.64
C LEU A 98 -1.07 -20.44 -35.42
N ILE A 99 -1.09 -21.56 -34.70
CA ILE A 99 -1.41 -22.87 -35.26
C ILE A 99 -2.80 -23.26 -34.77
N ASN A 100 -3.65 -23.73 -35.68
CA ASN A 100 -4.95 -24.30 -35.36
C ASN A 100 -4.94 -25.80 -35.69
N GLU A 101 -4.98 -26.63 -34.67
CA GLU A 101 -5.00 -28.08 -34.79
C GLU A 101 -6.24 -28.61 -34.07
N ASN A 102 -7.13 -29.30 -34.78
CA ASN A 102 -8.31 -29.95 -34.20
C ASN A 102 -9.21 -29.03 -33.35
N ASN A 103 -9.42 -27.78 -33.79
CA ASN A 103 -10.15 -26.73 -33.06
C ASN A 103 -9.46 -26.25 -31.77
N GLU A 104 -8.19 -26.53 -31.59
CA GLU A 104 -7.35 -25.97 -30.53
C GLU A 104 -6.34 -24.98 -31.12
N TYR A 105 -6.11 -23.89 -30.40
CA TYR A 105 -5.12 -22.90 -30.78
C TYR A 105 -3.81 -23.15 -30.06
N PHE A 106 -2.71 -23.03 -30.78
CA PHE A 106 -1.35 -23.06 -30.25
C PHE A 106 -0.59 -21.84 -30.75
N LEU A 107 0.26 -21.27 -29.89
CA LEU A 107 1.25 -20.28 -30.29
C LEU A 107 2.60 -20.96 -30.38
N GLU A 108 3.27 -20.78 -31.52
CA GLU A 108 4.61 -21.27 -31.76
C GLU A 108 5.57 -20.09 -31.98
N PHE A 109 6.71 -20.08 -31.28
CA PHE A 109 7.66 -18.97 -31.36
C PHE A 109 9.09 -19.38 -31.00
N PRO A 110 10.10 -18.65 -31.52
CA PRO A 110 11.51 -18.89 -31.17
C PRO A 110 11.84 -18.43 -29.73
N PRO A 111 12.54 -19.25 -28.93
CA PRO A 111 12.78 -18.99 -27.50
C PRO A 111 13.79 -17.88 -27.18
N ASP A 112 14.66 -17.53 -28.12
CA ASP A 112 15.80 -16.62 -27.90
C ASP A 112 15.75 -15.39 -28.83
N ILE A 113 14.56 -15.05 -29.34
CA ILE A 113 14.35 -13.85 -30.17
C ILE A 113 13.42 -12.89 -29.44
N LYS A 114 13.91 -11.67 -29.24
CA LYS A 114 13.10 -10.56 -28.70
C LYS A 114 12.14 -10.05 -29.75
N SER A 115 10.92 -10.56 -29.71
CA SER A 115 9.86 -10.27 -30.68
C SER A 115 8.55 -9.84 -30.03
N ALA A 116 8.53 -9.70 -28.69
CA ALA A 116 7.35 -9.31 -27.92
C ALA A 116 7.54 -7.96 -27.22
N SER A 117 6.86 -6.92 -27.69
CA SER A 117 6.76 -5.63 -27.00
C SER A 117 5.82 -5.73 -25.81
N ILE A 118 6.28 -5.35 -24.62
CA ILE A 118 5.44 -5.31 -23.41
C ILE A 118 4.61 -4.02 -23.39
N ILE A 119 3.29 -4.17 -23.48
CA ILE A 119 2.33 -3.06 -23.36
C ILE A 119 2.04 -2.76 -21.89
N ASP A 120 1.78 -3.79 -21.08
CA ASP A 120 1.57 -3.66 -19.63
C ASP A 120 2.22 -4.83 -18.87
N GLY A 121 2.65 -4.56 -17.63
CA GLY A 121 3.26 -5.56 -16.75
C GLY A 121 4.79 -5.53 -16.68
N GLN A 122 5.45 -4.55 -17.30
CA GLN A 122 6.92 -4.43 -17.32
C GLN A 122 7.56 -4.52 -15.92
N HIS A 123 6.98 -3.89 -14.90
CA HIS A 123 7.53 -3.87 -13.54
C HIS A 123 7.41 -5.24 -12.86
N ARG A 124 6.36 -6.01 -13.21
CA ARG A 124 6.16 -7.38 -12.70
C ARG A 124 7.24 -8.29 -13.29
N LEU A 125 7.48 -8.20 -14.59
CA LEU A 125 8.52 -8.98 -15.26
C LEU A 125 9.94 -8.59 -14.82
N LYS A 126 10.24 -7.29 -14.76
CA LYS A 126 11.54 -6.79 -14.25
C LYS A 126 11.76 -7.07 -12.77
N GLY A 127 10.71 -7.31 -11.99
CA GLY A 127 10.84 -7.73 -10.60
C GLY A 127 11.65 -9.03 -10.44
N PHE A 128 11.59 -9.92 -11.43
CA PHE A 128 12.39 -11.15 -11.46
C PHE A 128 13.89 -10.92 -11.65
N ASP A 129 14.35 -9.68 -11.88
CA ASP A 129 15.78 -9.33 -11.84
C ASP A 129 16.28 -9.07 -10.40
N TYR A 130 15.36 -8.98 -9.43
CA TYR A 130 15.63 -8.60 -8.04
C TYR A 130 15.20 -9.70 -7.04
N ILE A 131 15.05 -10.93 -7.53
CA ILE A 131 14.76 -12.12 -6.72
C ILE A 131 16.04 -12.68 -6.11
N ASN A 132 15.93 -13.34 -4.97
CA ASN A 132 17.03 -14.10 -4.38
C ASN A 132 16.92 -15.59 -4.71
N ASP A 133 15.70 -16.09 -4.94
CA ASP A 133 15.42 -17.48 -5.28
C ASP A 133 15.26 -17.64 -6.79
N GLU A 134 16.32 -18.09 -7.49
CA GLU A 134 16.30 -18.25 -8.95
C GLU A 134 15.26 -19.27 -9.43
N SER A 135 14.80 -20.21 -8.59
CA SER A 135 13.75 -21.16 -8.98
C SER A 135 12.43 -20.44 -9.28
N ARG A 136 12.28 -19.17 -8.87
CA ARG A 136 11.11 -18.34 -9.23
C ARG A 136 11.07 -18.00 -10.71
N LEU A 137 12.16 -18.15 -11.46
CA LEU A 137 12.15 -17.97 -12.92
C LEU A 137 11.36 -19.06 -13.66
N ASP A 138 11.10 -20.20 -13.04
CA ASP A 138 10.22 -21.25 -13.58
C ASP A 138 8.73 -20.96 -13.37
N MET A 139 8.39 -19.88 -12.66
CA MET A 139 7.00 -19.49 -12.46
C MET A 139 6.32 -19.13 -13.78
N GLU A 140 5.11 -19.63 -13.93
CA GLU A 140 4.23 -19.34 -15.04
C GLU A 140 3.53 -17.98 -14.87
N LEU A 141 3.53 -17.18 -15.94
CA LEU A 141 2.90 -15.88 -16.02
C LEU A 141 1.81 -15.91 -17.09
N LEU A 142 0.62 -15.47 -16.71
CA LEU A 142 -0.50 -15.28 -17.64
C LEU A 142 -0.15 -14.16 -18.63
N CYS A 143 -0.28 -14.42 -19.93
CA CYS A 143 0.02 -13.45 -20.97
C CYS A 143 -1.17 -13.29 -21.93
N SER A 144 -1.47 -12.05 -22.30
CA SER A 144 -2.42 -11.70 -23.37
C SER A 144 -1.62 -11.21 -24.58
N ILE A 145 -1.77 -11.91 -25.71
CA ILE A 145 -0.94 -11.79 -26.90
C ILE A 145 -1.75 -11.18 -28.03
N PHE A 146 -1.36 -9.97 -28.45
CA PHE A 146 -1.87 -9.33 -29.66
C PHE A 146 -0.85 -9.50 -30.79
N PHE A 147 -1.32 -9.94 -31.95
CA PHE A 147 -0.49 -10.05 -33.15
C PHE A 147 -0.42 -8.72 -33.89
N ASP A 148 0.80 -8.32 -34.26
CA ASP A 148 1.06 -7.22 -35.19
C ASP A 148 0.36 -5.89 -34.80
N LEU A 149 0.19 -5.64 -33.50
CA LEU A 149 -0.55 -4.46 -33.03
C LEU A 149 0.28 -3.19 -33.25
N PRO A 150 -0.19 -2.21 -34.05
CA PRO A 150 0.58 -1.01 -34.33
C PRO A 150 0.87 -0.17 -33.08
N ASN A 151 2.01 0.53 -33.06
CA ASN A 151 2.44 1.37 -31.93
C ASN A 151 1.36 2.35 -31.41
N PRO A 152 0.56 3.04 -32.26
CA PRO A 152 -0.53 3.88 -31.77
C PRO A 152 -1.57 3.12 -30.94
N TYR A 153 -1.91 1.88 -31.33
CA TYR A 153 -2.85 1.03 -30.59
C TYR A 153 -2.22 0.47 -29.31
N GLN A 154 -0.92 0.14 -29.32
CA GLN A 154 -0.20 -0.23 -28.10
C GLN A 154 -0.23 0.93 -27.08
N ALA A 155 0.03 2.16 -27.52
CA ALA A 155 -0.05 3.36 -26.69
C ALA A 155 -1.47 3.62 -26.18
N TYR A 156 -2.48 3.45 -27.05
CA TYR A 156 -3.90 3.56 -26.67
C TYR A 156 -4.28 2.53 -25.58
N LEU A 157 -3.88 1.27 -25.74
CA LEU A 157 -4.12 0.22 -24.75
C LEU A 157 -3.43 0.56 -23.42
N PHE A 158 -2.15 0.92 -23.46
CA PHE A 158 -1.40 1.32 -22.27
C PHE A 158 -2.08 2.47 -21.52
N ALA A 159 -2.47 3.52 -22.25
CA ALA A 159 -3.15 4.68 -21.70
C ALA A 159 -4.54 4.35 -21.14
N THR A 160 -5.30 3.48 -21.82
CA THR A 160 -6.66 3.09 -21.39
C THR A 160 -6.61 2.25 -20.12
N ILE A 161 -5.68 1.30 -20.03
CA ILE A 161 -5.52 0.42 -18.87
C ILE A 161 -5.08 1.22 -17.65
N ASN A 162 -4.07 2.07 -17.79
CA ASN A 162 -3.50 2.81 -16.66
C ASN A 162 -4.28 4.09 -16.33
N GLY A 163 -4.87 4.75 -17.32
CA GLY A 163 -5.59 6.01 -17.16
C GLY A 163 -6.93 5.85 -16.44
N ASN A 164 -7.62 4.72 -16.65
CA ASN A 164 -8.91 4.44 -16.02
C ASN A 164 -8.78 3.76 -14.65
N GLN A 165 -7.60 3.24 -14.28
CA GLN A 165 -7.38 2.63 -12.98
C GLN A 165 -7.38 3.69 -11.87
N LYS A 166 -8.48 3.78 -11.12
CA LYS A 166 -8.50 4.51 -9.85
C LYS A 166 -7.63 3.75 -8.84
N LYS A 167 -6.74 4.47 -8.15
CA LYS A 167 -6.02 3.90 -7.00
C LYS A 167 -7.04 3.41 -5.98
N VAL A 168 -6.86 2.17 -5.52
CA VAL A 168 -7.66 1.63 -4.41
C VAL A 168 -7.50 2.57 -3.22
N ASP A 169 -8.64 2.96 -2.63
CA ASP A 169 -8.62 3.80 -1.43
C ASP A 169 -7.87 3.07 -0.30
N LYS A 170 -6.98 3.79 0.37
CA LYS A 170 -6.12 3.20 1.40
C LYS A 170 -6.92 2.70 2.60
N SER A 171 -8.00 3.39 2.96
CA SER A 171 -8.87 2.99 4.06
C SER A 171 -9.56 1.67 3.72
N LEU A 172 -10.09 1.55 2.50
CA LEU A 172 -10.70 0.32 2.01
C LEU A 172 -9.71 -0.85 2.01
N ALA A 173 -8.49 -0.65 1.50
CA ALA A 173 -7.48 -1.70 1.48
C ALA A 173 -7.07 -2.15 2.89
N LEU A 174 -6.91 -1.21 3.84
CA LEU A 174 -6.55 -1.54 5.22
C LEU A 174 -7.69 -2.23 5.98
N GLU A 175 -8.94 -1.84 5.72
CA GLU A 175 -10.13 -2.48 6.30
C GLU A 175 -10.22 -3.95 5.90
N GLN A 176 -9.83 -4.29 4.66
CA GLN A 176 -9.85 -5.68 4.18
C GLN A 176 -8.97 -6.63 4.99
N PHE A 177 -7.90 -6.14 5.64
CA PHE A 177 -7.08 -6.98 6.53
C PHE A 177 -7.82 -7.40 7.80
N GLY A 178 -8.89 -6.68 8.18
CA GLY A 178 -9.68 -6.97 9.38
C GLY A 178 -10.66 -8.14 9.23
N TYR A 179 -10.83 -8.70 8.02
CA TYR A 179 -11.73 -9.84 7.79
C TYR A 179 -11.09 -11.19 8.18
N PHE A 180 -11.94 -12.16 8.51
CA PHE A 180 -11.58 -13.56 8.76
C PHE A 180 -10.51 -13.79 9.84
N ILE A 181 -10.46 -12.88 10.81
CA ILE A 181 -9.56 -12.99 11.98
C ILE A 181 -9.92 -14.20 12.85
N GLU A 182 -11.20 -14.55 12.93
CA GLU A 182 -11.71 -15.62 13.79
C GLU A 182 -11.21 -17.03 13.41
N ASN A 183 -10.76 -17.21 12.17
CA ASN A 183 -10.29 -18.49 11.65
C ASN A 183 -8.76 -18.65 11.71
N GLU A 184 -8.04 -17.67 12.26
CA GLU A 184 -6.58 -17.64 12.28
C GLU A 184 -6.05 -17.42 13.70
N SER A 185 -4.98 -18.13 14.06
CA SER A 185 -4.23 -17.86 15.29
C SER A 185 -3.69 -16.43 15.30
N ASN A 186 -3.78 -15.74 16.44
CA ASN A 186 -3.21 -14.39 16.55
C ASN A 186 -1.71 -14.33 16.22
N GLU A 187 -0.97 -15.40 16.49
CA GLU A 187 0.45 -15.58 16.14
C GLU A 187 0.75 -15.35 14.65
N SER A 188 -0.21 -15.63 13.76
CA SER A 188 -0.02 -15.51 12.31
C SER A 188 -0.47 -14.15 11.75
N TRP A 189 -1.10 -13.28 12.56
CA TRP A 189 -1.59 -11.99 12.08
C TRP A 189 -0.45 -11.04 11.77
N THR A 190 -0.48 -10.48 10.56
CA THR A 190 0.44 -9.40 10.16
C THR A 190 0.15 -8.13 10.95
N PRO A 191 1.09 -7.17 10.99
CA PRO A 191 0.87 -5.91 11.70
C PRO A 191 -0.44 -5.21 11.30
N GLU A 192 -0.78 -5.17 10.01
CA GLU A 192 -2.00 -4.53 9.50
C GLU A 192 -3.26 -5.23 9.98
N LYS A 193 -3.24 -6.57 10.06
CA LYS A 193 -4.37 -7.37 10.52
C LYS A 193 -4.69 -7.10 11.98
N LEU A 194 -3.67 -7.07 12.86
CA LEU A 194 -3.86 -6.68 14.26
C LEU A 194 -4.37 -5.24 14.39
N ALA A 195 -3.75 -4.29 13.67
CA ALA A 195 -4.16 -2.89 13.73
C ALA A 195 -5.61 -2.66 13.25
N ALA A 196 -6.01 -3.32 12.15
CA ALA A 196 -7.37 -3.29 11.64
C ALA A 196 -8.35 -3.89 12.66
N ASN A 197 -7.97 -4.99 13.34
CA ASN A 197 -8.78 -5.59 14.39
C ASN A 197 -9.04 -4.64 15.56
N ILE A 198 -7.97 -4.00 16.08
CA ILE A 198 -8.07 -3.06 17.20
C ILE A 198 -8.92 -1.86 16.79
N ALA A 199 -8.70 -1.29 15.60
CA ALA A 199 -9.51 -0.17 15.09
C ALA A 199 -11.00 -0.55 15.00
N ARG A 200 -11.30 -1.77 14.52
CA ARG A 200 -12.66 -2.30 14.45
C ARG A 200 -13.30 -2.43 15.84
N LYS A 201 -12.60 -3.06 16.81
CA LYS A 201 -13.09 -3.17 18.20
C LYS A 201 -13.39 -1.80 18.81
N LEU A 202 -12.46 -0.84 18.67
CA LEU A 202 -12.63 0.52 19.18
C LEU A 202 -13.82 1.26 18.54
N ASN A 203 -14.20 0.93 17.29
CA ASN A 203 -15.34 1.54 16.61
C ASN A 203 -16.68 0.93 17.03
N PHE A 204 -16.73 -0.34 17.41
CA PHE A 204 -17.97 -1.07 17.72
C PHE A 204 -18.25 -1.24 19.21
N ASP A 205 -17.25 -1.08 20.08
CA ASP A 205 -17.46 -1.09 21.53
C ASP A 205 -18.14 0.22 21.99
N LYS A 206 -19.36 0.11 22.53
CA LYS A 206 -20.12 1.25 23.05
C LYS A 206 -19.43 1.97 24.23
N ALA A 207 -18.54 1.28 24.95
CA ALA A 207 -17.75 1.87 26.02
C ALA A 207 -16.49 2.61 25.51
N SER A 208 -16.16 2.45 24.22
CA SER A 208 -15.04 3.14 23.60
C SER A 208 -15.42 4.60 23.30
N PRO A 209 -14.54 5.57 23.60
CA PRO A 209 -14.75 6.97 23.18
C PRO A 209 -14.67 7.15 21.66
N LEU A 210 -14.24 6.11 20.93
CA LEU A 210 -14.17 6.07 19.47
C LEU A 210 -15.37 5.36 18.83
N TYR A 211 -16.37 4.99 19.62
CA TYR A 211 -17.58 4.31 19.14
C TYR A 211 -18.23 5.09 17.99
N SER A 212 -18.41 4.43 16.85
CA SER A 212 -18.99 5.01 15.63
C SER A 212 -18.27 6.26 15.07
N LEU A 213 -17.01 6.52 15.42
CA LEU A 213 -16.24 7.66 14.91
C LEU A 213 -15.31 7.31 13.74
N ILE A 214 -15.01 6.03 13.53
CA ILE A 214 -14.11 5.55 12.47
C ILE A 214 -14.93 5.24 11.21
N LYS A 215 -14.59 5.89 10.09
CA LYS A 215 -15.33 5.77 8.82
C LYS A 215 -15.05 4.43 8.12
N LEU A 216 -15.91 3.43 8.35
CA LEU A 216 -15.87 2.13 7.68
C LEU A 216 -16.57 2.19 6.32
N ALA A 217 -15.96 1.62 5.27
CA ALA A 217 -16.39 1.76 3.87
C ALA A 217 -17.66 0.98 3.46
N PRO A 218 -17.94 -0.23 3.97
CA PRO A 218 -19.08 -1.03 3.52
C PRO A 218 -20.37 -0.83 4.33
N ILE A 219 -20.32 -0.11 5.45
CA ILE A 219 -21.44 -0.08 6.42
C ILE A 219 -22.35 1.13 6.23
N TYR A 220 -21.95 2.11 5.41
CA TYR A 220 -22.59 3.42 5.45
C TYR A 220 -22.75 4.01 4.04
N ASN A 221 -23.97 3.96 3.49
CA ASN A 221 -24.39 5.06 2.63
C ASN A 221 -24.20 6.34 3.43
N ASN A 222 -23.55 7.36 2.85
CA ASN A 222 -23.16 8.57 3.59
C ASN A 222 -24.35 9.19 4.36
N ASP A 223 -25.57 9.04 3.85
CA ASP A 223 -26.79 9.62 4.42
C ASP A 223 -27.26 8.95 5.73
N ASP A 224 -27.21 7.61 5.82
CA ASP A 224 -27.61 6.87 7.04
C ASP A 224 -26.61 7.09 8.19
N PHE A 225 -25.34 7.32 7.84
CA PHE A 225 -24.28 7.54 8.82
C PHE A 225 -24.25 8.96 9.37
N ILE A 226 -24.58 9.96 8.54
CA ILE A 226 -24.77 11.33 8.99
C ILE A 226 -25.92 11.39 10.02
N GLN A 227 -26.95 10.56 9.87
CA GLN A 227 -28.06 10.48 10.84
C GLN A 227 -27.67 9.73 12.14
N LEU A 228 -26.80 8.71 12.06
CA LEU A 228 -26.37 7.91 13.21
C LEU A 228 -25.24 8.55 14.03
N ASN A 229 -24.39 9.36 13.40
CA ASN A 229 -23.25 10.00 14.07
C ASN A 229 -23.67 11.25 14.85
N LYS A 230 -24.22 11.02 16.05
CA LYS A 230 -24.55 12.09 17.02
C LYS A 230 -23.35 12.97 17.41
N ALA A 231 -22.12 12.50 17.19
CA ALA A 231 -20.92 13.24 17.55
C ALA A 231 -20.51 14.28 16.51
N ASN A 232 -21.08 14.30 15.28
CA ASN A 232 -20.80 15.31 14.24
C ASN A 232 -19.32 15.44 13.81
N TRP A 233 -18.49 14.39 13.96
CA TRP A 233 -17.14 14.33 13.38
C TRP A 233 -16.68 12.89 13.09
N LEU A 234 -15.68 12.73 12.21
CA LEU A 234 -15.22 11.44 11.71
C LEU A 234 -13.70 11.33 11.61
N ILE A 235 -13.24 10.09 11.73
CA ILE A 235 -11.84 9.68 11.67
C ILE A 235 -11.67 8.76 10.46
N SER A 236 -10.63 9.01 9.65
CA SER A 236 -10.25 8.07 8.59
C SER A 236 -9.74 6.75 9.19
N THR A 237 -10.26 5.63 8.71
CA THR A 237 -9.76 4.28 9.06
C THR A 237 -8.25 4.15 8.82
N SER A 238 -7.74 4.71 7.71
CA SER A 238 -6.31 4.69 7.44
C SER A 238 -5.48 5.40 8.51
N ALA A 239 -5.93 6.57 9.00
CA ALA A 239 -5.24 7.32 10.04
C ALA A 239 -5.25 6.60 11.39
N MET A 240 -6.37 5.94 11.71
CA MET A 240 -6.48 5.13 12.91
C MET A 240 -5.52 3.93 12.85
N ILE A 241 -5.57 3.15 11.77
CA ILE A 241 -4.73 1.96 11.58
C ILE A 241 -3.25 2.33 11.54
N GLU A 242 -2.86 3.41 10.85
CA GLU A 242 -1.47 3.89 10.84
C GLU A 242 -0.98 4.32 12.22
N GLY A 243 -1.85 5.01 12.98
CA GLY A 243 -1.56 5.38 14.36
C GLY A 243 -1.27 4.16 15.22
N ILE A 244 -2.13 3.13 15.15
CA ILE A 244 -1.97 1.86 15.87
C ILE A 244 -0.68 1.14 15.42
N LEU A 245 -0.47 0.97 14.11
CA LEU A 245 0.72 0.34 13.53
C LEU A 245 2.01 1.00 14.05
N SER A 246 2.02 2.34 14.15
CA SER A 246 3.19 3.09 14.57
C SER A 246 3.69 2.75 15.97
N LEU A 247 2.86 2.10 16.80
CA LEU A 247 3.19 1.67 18.14
C LEU A 247 4.00 0.38 18.18
N PHE A 248 3.90 -0.51 17.18
CA PHE A 248 4.57 -1.82 17.21
C PHE A 248 5.30 -2.21 15.90
N THR A 249 5.25 -1.37 14.87
CA THR A 249 6.09 -1.52 13.68
C THR A 249 6.47 -0.17 13.06
N SER A 250 7.73 -0.06 12.66
CA SER A 250 8.28 1.06 11.91
C SER A 250 8.12 0.87 10.40
N ASN A 251 7.90 -0.38 9.96
CA ASN A 251 7.73 -0.73 8.55
C ASN A 251 6.88 -2.01 8.40
N TYR A 252 5.56 -1.83 8.48
CA TYR A 252 4.60 -2.93 8.36
C TYR A 252 4.71 -3.68 7.02
N LYS A 253 5.12 -3.02 5.92
CA LYS A 253 5.28 -3.67 4.61
C LYS A 253 6.41 -4.69 4.62
N ARG A 254 7.56 -4.33 5.20
CA ARG A 254 8.70 -5.24 5.40
C ARG A 254 8.26 -6.42 6.27
N ASP A 255 7.61 -6.12 7.39
CA ASP A 255 7.18 -7.15 8.34
C ASP A 255 6.17 -8.12 7.71
N ARG A 256 5.22 -7.61 6.92
CA ARG A 256 4.29 -8.43 6.15
C ARG A 256 5.01 -9.35 5.17
N ILE A 257 5.96 -8.82 4.39
CA ILE A 257 6.74 -9.62 3.42
C ILE A 257 7.51 -10.73 4.14
N GLU A 258 8.16 -10.43 5.26
CA GLU A 258 8.88 -11.44 6.05
C GLU A 258 7.94 -12.55 6.52
N MET A 259 6.77 -12.19 7.06
CA MET A 259 5.77 -13.18 7.48
C MET A 259 5.18 -14.00 6.32
N MET A 260 5.15 -13.44 5.10
CA MET A 260 4.69 -14.11 3.88
C MET A 260 5.69 -15.15 3.34
N ASN A 261 6.90 -15.24 3.90
CA ASN A 261 7.80 -16.37 3.63
C ASN A 261 7.23 -17.72 4.15
N LYS A 262 6.18 -17.65 4.98
CA LYS A 262 5.38 -18.80 5.42
C LYS A 262 3.90 -18.56 5.11
N LYS A 263 3.19 -19.62 4.72
CA LYS A 263 1.74 -19.55 4.48
C LYS A 263 1.00 -19.31 5.80
N ILE A 264 -0.13 -18.62 5.75
CA ILE A 264 -0.96 -18.29 6.93
C ILE A 264 -1.12 -19.49 7.89
N PHE A 265 -1.51 -20.66 7.36
CA PHE A 265 -1.79 -21.86 8.16
C PHE A 265 -0.59 -22.79 8.36
N TYR A 266 0.60 -22.41 7.87
CA TYR A 266 1.78 -23.26 7.88
C TYR A 266 3.04 -22.48 8.30
N GLY A 267 3.20 -22.34 9.61
CA GLY A 267 4.44 -21.83 10.23
C GLY A 267 4.64 -20.32 10.17
N ARG A 268 3.61 -19.54 9.77
CA ARG A 268 3.65 -18.08 9.90
C ARG A 268 3.56 -17.69 11.37
N ASP A 269 4.50 -16.87 11.81
CA ASP A 269 4.57 -16.41 13.19
C ASP A 269 5.18 -15.00 13.25
N ARG A 270 4.64 -14.11 14.08
CA ARG A 270 5.23 -12.79 14.35
C ARG A 270 6.68 -12.87 14.84
N LYS A 271 7.09 -13.95 15.52
CA LYS A 271 8.48 -14.19 15.95
C LYS A 271 9.48 -14.24 14.79
N MET A 272 9.03 -14.49 13.55
CA MET A 272 9.86 -14.36 12.34
C MET A 272 10.51 -12.96 12.25
N LEU A 273 9.89 -11.97 12.87
CA LEU A 273 10.31 -10.58 12.83
C LEU A 273 11.28 -10.18 13.94
N LYS A 274 11.68 -11.10 14.83
CA LYS A 274 12.51 -10.84 16.01
C LYS A 274 13.87 -10.22 15.67
N ASN A 275 14.45 -10.61 14.55
CA ASN A 275 15.77 -10.14 14.11
C ASN A 275 15.69 -8.86 13.27
N LEU A 276 14.50 -8.36 12.95
CA LEU A 276 14.33 -7.13 12.18
C LEU A 276 14.42 -5.92 13.10
N LYS A 277 15.32 -4.99 12.78
CA LYS A 277 15.47 -3.74 13.53
C LYS A 277 14.14 -2.95 13.52
N ASP A 278 13.65 -2.64 14.70
CA ASP A 278 12.45 -1.85 14.92
C ASP A 278 12.58 -1.05 16.22
N SER A 279 12.11 0.20 16.23
CA SER A 279 12.19 1.10 17.38
C SER A 279 10.82 1.49 17.92
N SER A 280 9.78 0.72 17.57
CA SER A 280 8.42 1.00 18.02
C SER A 280 8.25 0.55 19.47
N PRO A 281 7.54 1.34 20.30
CA PRO A 281 7.51 1.13 21.74
C PRO A 281 6.87 -0.18 22.20
N LEU A 282 5.94 -0.73 21.42
CA LEU A 282 5.17 -1.94 21.70
C LEU A 282 5.60 -3.12 20.81
N ARG A 283 6.83 -3.09 20.29
CA ARG A 283 7.33 -4.14 19.39
C ARG A 283 7.34 -5.50 20.08
N ASP A 284 7.86 -5.56 21.30
CA ASP A 284 8.00 -6.82 22.04
C ASP A 284 6.63 -7.40 22.40
N GLU A 285 5.66 -6.56 22.74
CA GLU A 285 4.28 -6.94 22.99
C GLU A 285 3.66 -7.59 21.75
N PHE A 286 3.89 -7.01 20.56
CA PHE A 286 3.40 -7.57 19.31
C PHE A 286 4.03 -8.94 19.00
N LEU A 287 5.35 -9.08 19.17
CA LEU A 287 6.08 -10.32 18.92
C LEU A 287 5.72 -11.44 19.91
N ASN A 288 5.33 -11.08 21.13
CA ASN A 288 4.94 -12.02 22.19
C ASN A 288 3.42 -12.16 22.35
N TYR A 289 2.65 -11.78 21.31
CA TYR A 289 1.21 -11.96 21.22
C TYR A 289 0.40 -11.30 22.35
N LYS A 290 0.92 -10.21 22.94
CA LYS A 290 0.26 -9.44 23.99
C LYS A 290 -0.76 -8.46 23.40
N ASP A 291 -1.66 -8.96 22.57
CA ASP A 291 -2.62 -8.15 21.80
C ASP A 291 -3.56 -7.36 22.72
N ASP A 292 -4.04 -8.00 23.78
CA ASP A 292 -4.91 -7.38 24.78
C ASP A 292 -4.21 -6.23 25.52
N TYR A 293 -2.90 -6.33 25.73
CA TYR A 293 -2.13 -5.24 26.34
C TYR A 293 -2.05 -4.04 25.39
N ILE A 294 -1.74 -4.27 24.11
CA ILE A 294 -1.69 -3.21 23.09
C ILE A 294 -3.05 -2.53 22.99
N GLU A 295 -4.13 -3.31 22.90
CA GLU A 295 -5.51 -2.82 22.87
C GLU A 295 -5.84 -1.98 24.12
N ASN A 296 -5.48 -2.47 25.31
CA ASN A 296 -5.76 -1.78 26.56
C ASN A 296 -4.98 -0.45 26.68
N VAL A 297 -3.72 -0.40 26.25
CA VAL A 297 -2.92 0.84 26.21
C VAL A 297 -3.61 1.88 25.33
N ILE A 298 -4.08 1.49 24.13
CA ILE A 298 -4.74 2.40 23.19
C ILE A 298 -6.10 2.85 23.75
N SER A 299 -6.92 1.92 24.24
CA SER A 299 -8.24 2.20 24.81
C SER A 299 -8.13 3.14 26.01
N THR A 300 -7.21 2.86 26.93
CA THR A 300 -6.97 3.70 28.12
C THR A 300 -6.50 5.10 27.72
N PHE A 301 -5.58 5.21 26.76
CA PHE A 301 -5.11 6.51 26.27
C PHE A 301 -6.26 7.36 25.72
N PHE A 302 -7.10 6.80 24.85
CA PHE A 302 -8.21 7.55 24.27
C PHE A 302 -9.34 7.84 25.27
N LYS A 303 -9.54 7.02 26.30
CA LYS A 303 -10.45 7.36 27.41
C LYS A 303 -9.98 8.62 28.14
N ILE A 304 -8.68 8.70 28.46
CA ILE A 304 -8.08 9.89 29.09
C ILE A 304 -8.21 11.12 28.19
N VAL A 305 -7.90 10.98 26.89
CA VAL A 305 -8.08 12.08 25.91
C VAL A 305 -9.54 12.54 25.87
N ASN A 306 -10.48 11.61 25.87
CA ASN A 306 -11.90 11.94 25.83
C ASN A 306 -12.34 12.71 27.07
N GLU A 307 -12.02 12.21 28.25
CA GLU A 307 -12.37 12.82 29.54
C GLU A 307 -11.74 14.20 29.74
N LYS A 308 -10.45 14.34 29.39
CA LYS A 308 -9.71 15.57 29.65
C LYS A 308 -9.89 16.63 28.57
N ILE A 309 -10.16 16.23 27.33
CA ILE A 309 -10.19 17.13 26.17
C ILE A 309 -11.51 17.01 25.41
N TRP A 310 -11.82 15.88 24.78
CA TRP A 310 -12.91 15.83 23.78
C TRP A 310 -14.30 16.13 24.35
N LEU A 311 -14.58 15.79 25.61
CA LEU A 311 -15.86 16.15 26.24
C LEU A 311 -15.97 17.65 26.57
N LYS A 312 -14.85 18.39 26.59
CA LYS A 312 -14.79 19.80 26.99
C LYS A 312 -14.67 20.77 25.83
N VAL A 313 -14.42 20.27 24.62
CA VAL A 313 -14.24 21.08 23.41
C VAL A 313 -15.31 20.78 22.37
N ASP A 314 -15.67 21.77 21.56
CA ASP A 314 -16.60 21.57 20.46
C ASP A 314 -15.92 20.90 19.24
N ASN A 315 -16.70 20.60 18.20
CA ASN A 315 -16.23 19.85 17.03
C ASN A 315 -15.42 20.67 16.01
N SER A 316 -15.29 21.99 16.23
CA SER A 316 -14.34 22.83 15.49
C SER A 316 -12.89 22.54 15.89
N SER A 317 -12.66 21.98 17.09
CA SER A 317 -11.34 21.59 17.56
C SER A 317 -10.64 20.65 16.59
N HIS A 318 -9.41 20.99 16.21
CA HIS A 318 -8.61 20.16 15.31
C HIS A 318 -8.14 18.84 15.95
N LEU A 319 -8.26 18.70 17.28
CA LEU A 319 -8.09 17.41 17.98
C LEU A 319 -9.25 16.43 17.76
N LYS A 320 -10.41 16.93 17.32
CA LYS A 320 -11.55 16.13 16.83
C LYS A 320 -11.54 16.04 15.30
N LYS A 321 -10.36 15.85 14.71
CA LYS A 321 -10.15 15.63 13.26
C LYS A 321 -9.11 14.54 13.06
N THR A 322 -9.05 13.99 11.85
CA THR A 322 -8.06 12.98 11.44
C THR A 322 -6.61 13.40 11.77
N ILE A 323 -6.25 14.66 11.55
CA ILE A 323 -4.89 15.15 11.88
C ILE A 323 -4.62 15.15 13.38
N GLY A 324 -5.63 15.43 14.20
CA GLY A 324 -5.55 15.38 15.66
C GLY A 324 -5.28 13.95 16.14
N ILE A 325 -6.02 12.96 15.62
CA ILE A 325 -5.80 11.54 15.92
C ILE A 325 -4.37 11.11 15.60
N GLN A 326 -3.85 11.50 14.44
CA GLN A 326 -2.47 11.18 14.07
C GLN A 326 -1.45 11.75 15.07
N VAL A 327 -1.63 13.00 15.50
CA VAL A 327 -0.73 13.63 16.48
C VAL A 327 -0.89 13.03 17.87
N LEU A 328 -2.10 12.63 18.27
CA LEU A 328 -2.33 11.94 19.53
C LEU A 328 -1.60 10.58 19.57
N PHE A 329 -1.58 9.83 18.47
CA PHE A 329 -0.74 8.64 18.36
C PHE A 329 0.75 8.96 18.37
N ASP A 330 1.19 10.06 17.73
CA ASP A 330 2.58 10.51 17.81
C ASP A 330 2.99 10.78 19.27
N LEU A 331 2.13 11.45 20.04
CA LEU A 331 2.35 11.71 21.47
C LEU A 331 2.40 10.39 22.28
N LEU A 332 1.44 9.49 22.07
CA LEU A 332 1.40 8.19 22.73
C LEU A 332 2.69 7.40 22.46
N LYS A 333 3.12 7.35 21.19
CA LYS A 333 4.33 6.66 20.75
C LYS A 333 5.57 7.16 21.49
N GLU A 334 5.78 8.48 21.53
CA GLU A 334 6.95 9.06 22.19
C GLU A 334 6.89 8.93 23.72
N SER A 335 5.70 9.02 24.31
CA SER A 335 5.51 8.76 25.75
C SER A 335 5.87 7.32 26.13
N LEU A 336 5.40 6.33 25.35
CA LEU A 336 5.71 4.93 25.59
C LEU A 336 7.19 4.62 25.39
N LYS A 337 7.87 5.23 24.40
CA LYS A 337 9.32 5.08 24.25
C LYS A 337 10.09 5.57 25.48
N LYS A 338 9.62 6.66 26.11
CA LYS A 338 10.29 7.24 27.28
C LYS A 338 10.05 6.47 28.56
N ASN A 339 8.80 6.07 28.83
CA ASN A 339 8.39 5.54 30.13
C ASN A 339 8.06 4.04 30.13
N LYS A 340 8.04 3.38 28.96
CA LYS A 340 7.56 1.99 28.70
C LYS A 340 6.09 1.71 29.05
N VAL A 341 5.49 2.53 29.90
CA VAL A 341 4.09 2.47 30.32
C VAL A 341 3.42 3.79 29.97
N LEU A 342 2.11 3.72 29.71
CA LEU A 342 1.28 4.91 29.50
C LEU A 342 1.37 5.83 30.73
N ASN A 343 1.83 7.06 30.52
CA ASN A 343 1.77 8.12 31.51
C ASN A 343 0.56 9.04 31.23
N PRO A 344 -0.51 9.02 32.05
CA PRO A 344 -1.69 9.87 31.85
C PRO A 344 -1.41 11.37 31.89
N SER A 345 -0.32 11.81 32.52
CA SER A 345 -0.02 13.23 32.70
C SER A 345 0.32 13.95 31.40
N ILE A 346 0.66 13.21 30.33
CA ILE A 346 1.01 13.79 29.02
C ILE A 346 -0.18 14.53 28.37
N ILE A 347 -1.40 14.19 28.79
CA ILE A 347 -2.64 14.83 28.33
C ILE A 347 -2.94 16.10 29.12
N ASP A 348 -2.53 16.17 30.40
CA ASP A 348 -2.76 17.37 31.24
C ASP A 348 -2.03 18.58 30.67
N SER A 349 -0.82 18.39 30.15
CA SER A 349 -0.04 19.49 29.58
C SER A 349 -0.67 20.11 28.34
N ILE A 350 -1.61 19.44 27.68
CA ILE A 350 -2.24 19.92 26.44
C ILE A 350 -3.70 20.29 26.60
N SER A 351 -4.32 20.07 27.78
CA SER A 351 -5.76 20.29 28.00
C SER A 351 -6.18 21.75 27.95
N ASN A 352 -5.25 22.68 28.16
CA ASN A 352 -5.53 24.12 28.23
C ASN A 352 -5.34 24.84 26.88
N VAL A 353 -4.87 24.14 25.85
CA VAL A 353 -4.65 24.74 24.53
C VAL A 353 -5.94 24.75 23.73
N ASP A 354 -6.29 25.92 23.18
CA ASP A 354 -7.40 26.04 22.25
C ASP A 354 -7.01 25.56 20.84
N PHE A 355 -7.35 24.30 20.53
CA PHE A 355 -7.13 23.71 19.20
C PHE A 355 -8.19 24.09 18.16
N SER A 356 -9.12 25.00 18.46
CA SER A 356 -10.03 25.61 17.48
C SER A 356 -9.45 26.87 16.82
N ASP A 357 -8.35 27.41 17.36
CA ASP A 357 -7.71 28.65 16.87
C ASP A 357 -7.35 28.59 15.37
N ASN A 358 -7.52 29.71 14.68
CA ASN A 358 -7.27 29.90 13.23
C ASN A 358 -5.81 29.61 12.81
N TYR A 359 -4.89 29.49 13.77
CA TYR A 359 -3.54 29.00 13.53
C TYR A 359 -3.52 27.57 12.97
N PHE A 360 -4.49 26.75 13.37
CA PHE A 360 -4.63 25.38 12.90
C PHE A 360 -5.50 25.29 11.65
N GLN A 361 -5.25 24.25 10.87
CA GLN A 361 -6.04 23.93 9.67
C GLN A 361 -6.05 22.42 9.45
N ALA A 362 -7.08 21.89 8.79
CA ALA A 362 -7.19 20.46 8.48
C ALA A 362 -6.28 20.03 7.31
N SER A 363 -4.98 20.33 7.40
CA SER A 363 -3.98 20.04 6.36
C SER A 363 -2.71 19.44 6.96
N GLY A 364 -1.77 19.01 6.09
CA GLY A 364 -0.47 18.51 6.53
C GLY A 364 0.33 19.54 7.34
N VAL A 365 0.21 20.84 7.00
CA VAL A 365 0.83 21.93 7.78
C VAL A 365 0.18 22.03 9.16
N GLY A 366 -1.15 21.98 9.23
CA GLY A 366 -1.84 22.02 10.51
C GLY A 366 -1.51 20.84 11.42
N LYS A 367 -1.34 19.63 10.87
CA LYS A 367 -0.82 18.47 11.62
C LYS A 367 0.52 18.80 12.28
N THR A 368 1.47 19.35 11.52
CA THR A 368 2.80 19.73 12.04
C THR A 368 2.69 20.77 13.16
N ARG A 369 1.80 21.76 13.01
CA ARG A 369 1.54 22.80 14.02
C ARG A 369 1.01 22.22 15.33
N ILE A 370 -0.01 21.35 15.27
CA ILE A 370 -0.56 20.65 16.45
C ILE A 370 0.55 19.82 17.11
N ARG A 371 1.32 19.07 16.32
CA ARG A 371 2.43 18.25 16.82
C ARG A 371 3.47 19.07 17.55
N ASN A 372 3.91 20.20 16.98
CA ASN A 372 4.92 21.05 17.61
C ASN A 372 4.45 21.55 18.99
N ILE A 373 3.23 22.06 19.10
CA ILE A 373 2.68 22.53 20.39
C ILE A 373 2.64 21.41 21.42
N ILE A 374 2.05 20.28 21.06
CA ILE A 374 1.93 19.11 21.95
C ILE A 374 3.30 18.63 22.41
N PHE A 375 4.29 18.59 21.49
CA PHE A 375 5.63 18.12 21.79
C PHE A 375 6.40 19.10 22.67
N ILE A 376 6.23 20.40 22.47
CA ILE A 376 6.84 21.44 23.32
C ILE A 376 6.27 21.37 24.73
N LEU A 377 4.95 21.30 24.89
CA LEU A 377 4.28 21.19 26.19
C LEU A 377 4.70 19.94 26.96
N ASN A 378 5.00 18.84 26.25
CA ASN A 378 5.49 17.59 26.83
C ASN A 378 7.03 17.49 26.92
N LYS A 379 7.76 18.58 26.65
CA LYS A 379 9.24 18.63 26.68
C LYS A 379 9.90 17.58 25.78
N LEU A 380 9.26 17.24 24.67
CA LEU A 380 9.77 16.36 23.61
C LEU A 380 10.48 17.15 22.50
N LYS A 381 10.26 18.46 22.43
CA LYS A 381 10.86 19.37 21.45
C LYS A 381 11.10 20.74 22.10
N SER A 382 12.21 21.42 21.78
CA SER A 382 12.42 22.82 22.19
C SER A 382 11.75 23.78 21.21
N ILE A 383 11.31 24.95 21.71
CA ILE A 383 10.80 26.04 20.88
C ILE A 383 11.86 26.56 19.88
N ASP A 384 13.15 26.45 20.23
CA ASP A 384 14.26 26.91 19.38
C ASP A 384 14.40 26.05 18.11
N GLN A 385 13.84 24.83 18.12
CA GLN A 385 13.84 23.90 16.98
C GLN A 385 12.71 24.19 15.97
N ILE A 386 11.97 25.28 16.15
CA ILE A 386 10.99 25.76 15.17
C ILE A 386 11.73 26.73 14.25
N GLU A 387 11.79 26.49 12.95
CA GLU A 387 12.53 27.38 12.04
C GLU A 387 11.72 28.62 11.65
N ASN A 388 10.40 28.49 11.57
CA ASN A 388 9.52 29.57 11.15
C ASN A 388 9.19 30.49 12.35
N GLU A 389 9.61 31.75 12.28
CA GLU A 389 9.38 32.74 13.34
C GLU A 389 7.89 33.04 13.58
N SER A 390 7.07 33.06 12.52
CA SER A 390 5.62 33.25 12.69
C SER A 390 4.96 32.09 13.46
N ASP A 391 5.43 30.85 13.23
CA ASP A 391 4.99 29.69 13.99
C ASP A 391 5.47 29.78 15.45
N LYS A 392 6.72 30.22 15.72
CA LYS A 392 7.19 30.42 17.11
C LYS A 392 6.30 31.38 17.88
N VAL A 393 6.00 32.54 17.29
CA VAL A 393 5.15 33.57 17.92
C VAL A 393 3.75 33.02 18.21
N ALA A 394 3.14 32.33 17.24
CA ALA A 394 1.82 31.73 17.42
C ALA A 394 1.81 30.64 18.49
N ILE A 395 2.84 29.78 18.53
CA ILE A 395 3.00 28.74 19.56
C ILE A 395 3.10 29.38 20.95
N LEU A 396 3.98 30.36 21.13
CA LEU A 396 4.16 31.06 22.42
C LEU A 396 2.89 31.76 22.90
N ARG A 397 2.03 32.23 21.98
CA ARG A 397 0.72 32.78 22.31
C ARG A 397 -0.25 31.70 22.82
N LEU A 398 -0.23 30.51 22.22
CA LEU A 398 -1.17 29.42 22.50
C LEU A 398 -0.81 28.57 23.74
N ILE A 399 0.44 28.63 24.21
CA ILE A 399 0.91 27.87 25.38
C ILE A 399 1.02 28.71 26.67
N LYS A 400 0.71 30.00 26.60
CA LYS A 400 0.54 30.87 27.78
C LYS A 400 -0.80 30.57 28.43
#